data_AF-A0A1M2W0J4-F1
#
_entry.id   AF-A0A1M2W0J4-F1
#
_cell.length_a   1.000
_cell.length_b   1.000
_cell.length_c   1.000
_cell.angle_alpha   90.00
_cell.angle_beta   90.00
_cell.angle_gamma   90.00
#
_symmetry.space_group_name_H-M   'P 1'
#
loop_
_entity.id
_entity.type
_entity.pdbx_description
1 polymer ?
#
loop_
_entity_poly.entity_id
_entity_poly.type
_entity_poly.pdbx_seq_one_letter_code
_entity_poly.pdbx_strand_id
1 'polypeptide(L)'
;MIAPATLKRLHELSALIPPEEGSPEHARLTEEIEDLVKLVEAVKLVDVSEVAEDLEHAVPDGRIWAEGEGINLDAELADTEDPEATSGRKLAAHAWFTLDGLYQVEADKPRN
;
A
#
# COMPACT_ATOMS: atom_id res chain seq x y z
N MET A 1 -12.62 -0.20 20.60
CA MET A 1 -13.07 1.15 20.19
C MET A 1 -11.87 1.89 19.62
N ILE A 2 -11.97 2.36 18.39
CA ILE A 2 -10.90 3.09 17.69
C ILE A 2 -10.95 4.55 18.14
N ALA A 3 -9.83 5.09 18.60
CA ALA A 3 -9.76 6.50 18.98
C ALA A 3 -9.89 7.40 17.73
N PRO A 4 -10.55 8.57 17.81
CA PRO A 4 -10.64 9.51 16.68
C PRO A 4 -9.27 9.88 16.10
N ALA A 5 -8.26 10.05 16.96
CA ALA A 5 -6.88 10.28 16.54
C ALA A 5 -6.30 9.15 15.68
N THR A 6 -6.68 7.90 15.94
CA THR A 6 -6.29 6.75 15.13
C THR A 6 -6.95 6.78 13.76
N LEU A 7 -8.25 7.11 13.70
CA LEU A 7 -8.97 7.22 12.43
C LEU A 7 -8.37 8.32 11.55
N LYS A 8 -8.06 9.49 12.14
CA LYS A 8 -7.37 10.58 11.45
C LYS A 8 -6.01 10.14 10.90
N ARG A 9 -5.19 9.48 11.73
CA ARG A 9 -3.87 8.97 11.32
C ARG A 9 -3.96 7.96 10.18
N LEU A 10 -4.98 7.09 10.19
CA LEU A 10 -5.20 6.14 9.09
C LEU A 10 -5.50 6.85 7.76
N HIS A 11 -6.28 7.94 7.79
CA HIS A 11 -6.56 8.73 6.60
C HIS A 11 -5.31 9.44 6.10
N GLU A 12 -4.52 10.04 6.99
CA GLU A 12 -3.25 10.69 6.65
C GLU A 12 -2.27 9.72 5.96
N LEU A 13 -2.11 8.51 6.52
CA LEU A 13 -1.25 7.47 5.93
C LEU A 13 -1.77 6.96 4.58
N SER A 14 -3.08 7.04 4.36
CA SER A 14 -3.74 6.61 3.13
C SER A 14 -3.87 7.75 2.11
N ALA A 15 -3.30 8.93 2.39
CA ALA A 15 -3.48 10.16 1.60
C ALA A 15 -4.96 10.51 1.35
N LEU A 16 -5.82 10.22 2.33
CA LEU A 16 -7.24 10.53 2.33
C LEU A 16 -7.52 11.76 3.19
N ILE A 17 -8.59 12.49 2.86
CA ILE A 17 -9.09 13.58 3.68
C ILE A 17 -10.03 12.98 4.74
N PRO A 18 -9.75 13.14 6.05
CA PRO A 18 -10.61 12.59 7.09
C PRO A 18 -11.93 13.35 7.19
N PRO A 19 -13.05 12.68 7.51
CA PRO A 19 -14.30 13.35 7.84
C PRO A 19 -14.16 14.17 9.13
N GLU A 20 -14.98 15.21 9.28
CA GLU A 20 -14.95 16.08 10.45
C GLU A 20 -15.29 15.30 11.73
N GLU A 21 -14.54 15.53 12.80
CA GLU A 21 -14.76 14.83 14.07
C GLU A 21 -16.14 15.16 14.65
N GLY A 22 -16.90 14.12 15.01
CA GLY A 22 -18.28 14.27 15.48
C GLY A 22 -19.33 14.39 14.37
N SER A 23 -18.93 14.39 13.09
CA SER A 23 -19.87 14.25 11.98
C SER A 23 -20.53 12.86 11.95
N PRO A 24 -21.74 12.72 11.38
CA PRO A 24 -22.38 11.43 11.15
C PRO A 24 -21.52 10.47 10.33
N GLU A 25 -20.80 11.01 9.33
CA GLU A 25 -19.89 10.27 8.47
C GLU A 25 -18.70 9.71 9.26
N HIS A 26 -18.13 10.51 10.18
CA HIS A 26 -17.07 10.05 11.07
C HIS A 26 -17.54 8.92 12.00
N ALA A 27 -18.75 9.06 12.59
CA ALA A 27 -19.32 8.03 13.46
C ALA A 27 -19.53 6.70 12.70
N ARG A 28 -20.15 6.79 11.51
CA ARG A 28 -20.37 5.63 10.64
C ARG A 28 -19.07 4.95 10.25
N LEU A 29 -18.06 5.71 9.81
CA LEU A 29 -16.79 5.15 9.39
C LEU A 29 -16.03 4.50 10.55
N THR A 30 -16.15 5.06 11.76
CA THR A 30 -15.58 4.46 12.97
C THR A 30 -16.20 3.10 13.23
N GLU A 31 -17.53 2.98 13.14
CA GLU A 31 -18.25 1.72 13.31
C GLU A 31 -17.85 0.69 12.26
N GLU A 32 -17.83 1.07 10.98
CA GLU A 32 -17.45 0.17 9.89
C GLU A 32 -16.03 -0.39 10.07
N ILE A 33 -15.06 0.44 10.46
CA ILE A 33 -13.68 -0.02 10.70
C ILE A 33 -13.60 -0.89 11.96
N GLU A 34 -14.35 -0.57 13.01
CA GLU A 34 -14.38 -1.41 14.22
C GLU A 34 -14.91 -2.82 13.93
N ASP A 35 -15.92 -2.93 13.08
CA ASP A 35 -16.48 -4.23 12.68
C ASP A 35 -15.50 -5.04 11.82
N LEU A 36 -14.77 -4.38 10.92
CA LEU A 36 -13.69 -5.02 10.16
C LEU A 36 -12.57 -5.52 11.08
N VAL A 37 -12.18 -4.73 12.08
CA VAL A 37 -11.17 -5.15 13.07
C VAL A 37 -11.63 -6.41 13.80
N LYS A 38 -12.87 -6.44 14.30
CA LYS A 38 -13.42 -7.63 14.99
C LYS A 38 -13.38 -8.87 14.11
N LEU A 39 -13.69 -8.72 12.82
CA LEU A 39 -13.65 -9.83 11.86
C LEU A 39 -12.24 -10.40 11.71
N VAL A 40 -11.23 -9.55 11.58
CA VAL A 40 -9.83 -9.96 11.40
C VAL A 40 -9.22 -10.49 12.70
N GLU A 41 -9.70 -10.04 13.87
CA GLU A 41 -9.20 -10.54 15.15
C GLU A 41 -9.43 -12.04 15.36
N ALA A 42 -10.40 -12.64 14.69
CA ALA A 42 -10.61 -14.09 14.72
C ALA A 42 -9.39 -14.90 14.24
N VAL A 43 -8.56 -14.31 13.37
CA VAL A 43 -7.32 -14.96 12.86
C VAL A 43 -6.31 -15.21 13.98
N LYS A 44 -6.34 -14.43 15.07
CA LYS A 44 -5.44 -14.59 16.22
C LYS A 44 -5.65 -15.90 16.98
N LEU A 45 -6.79 -16.58 16.78
CA LEU A 45 -7.11 -17.85 17.45
C LEU A 45 -6.61 -19.07 16.68
N VAL A 46 -6.13 -18.88 15.45
CA VAL A 46 -5.59 -19.97 14.64
C VAL A 46 -4.18 -20.30 15.13
N ASP A 47 -3.93 -21.59 15.37
CA ASP A 47 -2.58 -22.07 15.66
C ASP A 47 -1.76 -22.04 14.36
N VAL A 48 -0.64 -21.32 14.40
CA VAL A 48 0.29 -21.14 13.28
C VAL A 48 1.71 -21.60 13.64
N SER A 49 1.85 -22.36 14.74
CA SER A 49 3.14 -22.86 15.22
C SER A 49 3.88 -23.68 14.16
N GLU A 50 3.19 -24.56 13.44
CA GLU A 50 3.77 -25.38 12.36
C GLU A 50 4.35 -24.52 11.21
N VAL A 51 3.73 -23.39 10.88
CA VAL A 51 4.20 -22.48 9.82
C VAL A 51 5.39 -21.63 10.29
N ALA A 52 5.47 -21.34 11.60
CA ALA A 52 6.55 -20.55 12.18
C ALA A 52 7.88 -21.31 12.21
N GLU A 53 7.85 -22.65 12.36
CA GLU A 53 9.04 -23.50 12.33
C GLU A 53 9.72 -23.51 10.94
N ASP A 54 8.93 -23.53 9.86
CA ASP A 54 9.43 -23.43 8.49
C ASP A 54 10.02 -22.04 8.15
N LEU A 55 9.60 -21.00 8.88
CA LEU A 55 10.07 -19.61 8.69
C LEU A 55 11.35 -19.27 9.45
N GLU A 56 11.82 -20.12 10.38
CA GLU A 56 13.05 -19.84 11.16
C GLU A 56 14.31 -19.73 10.28
N HIS A 57 14.26 -20.29 9.06
CA HIS A 57 15.35 -20.24 8.08
C HIS A 57 14.99 -19.51 6.78
N ALA A 58 13.75 -19.03 6.66
CA ALA A 58 13.28 -18.31 5.48
C ALA A 58 13.17 -16.80 5.76
N VAL A 59 13.69 -15.97 4.87
CA VAL A 59 13.41 -14.52 4.92
C VAL A 59 11.93 -14.34 4.57
N PRO A 60 11.09 -13.80 5.48
CA PRO A 60 9.69 -13.59 5.17
C PRO A 60 9.59 -12.39 4.21
N ASP A 61 9.75 -12.66 2.91
CA ASP A 61 9.68 -11.65 1.84
C ASP A 61 8.23 -11.35 1.41
N GLY A 62 7.26 -12.01 2.04
CA GLY A 62 5.82 -11.82 1.84
C GLY A 62 5.30 -12.42 0.53
N ARG A 63 6.13 -13.12 -0.24
CA ARG A 63 5.73 -13.72 -1.51
C ARG A 63 5.33 -15.17 -1.30
N ILE A 64 4.21 -15.56 -1.91
CA ILE A 64 3.73 -16.95 -1.93
C ILE A 64 4.21 -17.57 -3.24
N TRP A 65 5.37 -18.23 -3.22
CA TRP A 65 5.87 -19.01 -4.36
C TRP A 65 5.55 -20.49 -4.17
N ALA A 66 5.38 -21.23 -5.26
CA ALA A 66 5.39 -22.68 -5.17
C ALA A 66 6.78 -23.17 -4.72
N GLU A 67 6.84 -24.34 -4.09
CA GLU A 67 8.11 -24.93 -3.66
C GLU A 67 9.07 -25.11 -4.85
N GLY A 68 10.29 -24.58 -4.72
CA GLY A 68 11.30 -24.60 -5.79
C GLY A 68 11.17 -23.48 -6.83
N GLU A 69 10.19 -22.59 -6.72
CA GLU A 69 10.09 -21.38 -7.52
C GLU A 69 10.72 -20.17 -6.81
N GLY A 70 11.25 -19.24 -7.59
CA GLY A 70 11.81 -18.00 -7.10
C GLY A 70 12.13 -17.06 -8.24
N ILE A 71 12.55 -15.84 -7.89
CA ILE A 71 13.03 -14.88 -8.89
C ILE A 71 14.38 -15.38 -9.40
N ASN A 72 14.45 -15.71 -10.70
CA ASN A 72 15.72 -16.02 -11.34
C ASN A 72 16.53 -14.71 -11.48
N LEU A 73 17.51 -14.53 -10.58
CA LEU A 73 18.42 -13.37 -10.59
C LEU A 73 19.53 -13.50 -11.65
N ASP A 74 19.74 -14.73 -12.16
CA ASP A 74 20.73 -15.05 -13.20
C ASP A 74 20.13 -15.01 -14.61
N ALA A 75 18.81 -14.80 -14.72
CA ALA A 75 18.24 -14.30 -15.95
C ALA A 75 18.85 -12.93 -16.16
N GLU A 76 19.91 -12.89 -16.96
CA GLU A 76 20.55 -11.67 -17.42
C GLU A 76 19.45 -10.64 -17.70
N LEU A 77 19.70 -9.38 -17.36
CA LEU A 77 18.92 -8.21 -17.79
C LEU A 77 18.89 -8.05 -19.34
N ALA A 78 19.12 -9.13 -20.07
CA ALA A 78 19.04 -9.32 -21.50
C ALA A 78 17.58 -9.59 -21.88
N ASP A 79 16.77 -8.53 -21.91
CA ASP A 79 15.66 -8.31 -22.86
C ASP A 79 14.72 -7.15 -22.49
N THR A 80 15.13 -6.18 -21.66
CA THR A 80 14.23 -5.06 -21.28
C THR A 80 14.46 -3.75 -22.04
N GLU A 81 15.14 -3.78 -23.19
CA GLU A 81 14.91 -2.72 -24.18
C GLU A 81 13.88 -3.25 -25.19
N ASP A 82 12.62 -3.34 -24.74
CA ASP A 82 11.51 -3.37 -25.69
C ASP A 82 11.64 -2.11 -26.55
N PRO A 83 11.89 -2.22 -27.87
CA PRO A 83 12.03 -1.05 -28.74
C PRO A 83 10.74 -0.23 -28.82
N GLU A 84 9.60 -0.78 -28.37
CA GLU A 84 8.32 -0.09 -28.22
C GLU A 84 8.10 0.50 -26.80
N ALA A 85 9.04 0.29 -25.86
CA ALA A 85 8.98 0.87 -24.52
C ALA A 85 8.78 2.38 -24.63
N THR A 86 7.67 2.84 -24.07
CA THR A 86 7.24 4.22 -24.17
C THR A 86 8.23 5.10 -23.40
N SER A 87 9.10 5.82 -24.13
CA SER A 87 10.10 6.72 -23.56
C SER A 87 9.48 7.65 -22.51
N GLY A 88 10.18 7.94 -21.40
CA GLY A 88 9.62 8.61 -20.23
C GLY A 88 8.82 9.90 -20.46
N ARG A 89 9.13 10.69 -21.51
CA ARG A 89 8.34 11.88 -21.88
C ARG A 89 6.98 11.56 -22.49
N LYS A 90 6.83 10.46 -23.22
CA LYS A 90 5.55 10.01 -23.78
C LYS A 90 4.57 9.62 -22.67
N LEU A 91 5.07 9.17 -21.50
CA LEU A 91 4.23 8.86 -20.33
C LEU A 91 3.58 10.11 -19.71
N ALA A 92 4.15 11.30 -19.93
CA ALA A 92 3.58 12.55 -19.46
C ALA A 92 2.21 12.85 -20.11
N ALA A 93 1.86 12.20 -21.23
CA ALA A 93 0.54 12.31 -21.85
C ALA A 93 -0.60 11.77 -20.95
N HIS A 94 -0.28 10.92 -19.96
CA HIS A 94 -1.27 10.39 -19.01
C HIS A 94 -1.39 11.23 -17.74
N ALA A 95 -0.60 12.29 -17.61
CA ALA A 95 -0.70 13.19 -16.47
C ALA A 95 -1.98 14.03 -16.53
N TRP A 96 -2.60 14.28 -15.39
CA TRP A 96 -3.65 15.28 -15.28
C TRP A 96 -3.16 16.68 -15.66
N PHE A 97 -1.89 16.99 -15.36
CA PHE A 97 -1.28 18.29 -15.63
C PHE A 97 0.22 18.17 -15.87
N THR A 98 0.74 18.91 -16.86
CA THR A 98 2.18 18.98 -17.18
C THR A 98 2.61 20.41 -17.47
N LEU A 99 3.85 20.74 -17.12
CA LEU A 99 4.51 22.00 -17.46
C LEU A 99 5.93 21.69 -17.94
N ASP A 100 6.32 22.25 -19.09
CA ASP A 100 7.63 22.03 -19.73
C ASP A 100 8.01 20.55 -19.92
N GLY A 101 7.01 19.69 -20.15
CA GLY A 101 7.20 18.25 -20.36
C GLY A 101 7.49 17.46 -19.07
N LEU A 102 7.20 18.04 -17.90
CA LEU A 102 7.34 17.42 -16.58
C LEU A 102 5.99 17.35 -15.87
N TYR A 103 5.84 16.37 -14.98
CA TYR A 103 4.69 16.29 -14.08
C TYR A 103 4.72 17.47 -13.11
N GLN A 104 3.60 18.18 -13.00
CA GLN A 104 3.44 19.23 -12.02
C GLN A 104 2.53 18.74 -10.90
N VAL A 105 3.03 18.85 -9.67
CA VAL A 105 2.28 18.58 -8.45
C VAL A 105 2.26 19.84 -7.59
N GLU A 106 1.17 20.05 -6.87
CA GLU A 106 1.13 21.08 -5.85
C GLU A 106 2.03 20.64 -4.69
N ALA A 107 3.15 21.33 -4.51
CA ALA A 107 4.02 21.09 -3.37
C ALA A 107 3.40 21.77 -2.15
N ASP A 108 2.88 20.96 -1.22
CA ASP A 108 2.44 21.46 0.07
C ASP A 108 3.69 21.86 0.87
N LYS A 109 4.07 23.14 0.78
CA LYS A 109 5.25 23.66 1.45
C LYS A 109 4.89 23.83 2.93
N PRO A 110 5.51 23.10 3.87
CA PRO A 110 5.28 23.37 5.27
C PRO A 110 5.78 24.79 5.57
N ARG A 111 4.84 25.69 5.90
CA ARG A 111 5.17 26.99 6.48
C ARG A 111 5.72 26.70 7.88
N ASN A 112 7.02 26.93 8.04
CA ASN A 112 7.66 27.09 9.36
C ASN A 112 6.91 28.10 10.22
#